data_AF-B9DPS3-F1
#
_entry.id   AF-B9DPS3-F1
#
_cell.length_a   1.000
_cell.length_b   1.000
_cell.length_c   1.000
_cell.angle_alpha   90.00
_cell.angle_beta   90.00
_cell.angle_gamma   90.00
#
_symmetry.space_group_name_H-M   'P 1'
#
loop_
_entity.id
_entity.type
_entity.pdbx_description
1 polymer ?
#
loop_
_entity_poly.entity_id
_entity_poly.type
_entity_poly.pdbx_seq_one_letter_code
_entity_poly.pdbx_strand_id
1 'polypeptide(L)'
;MEQLGFRETMTEGNILAVLDKRQKRQWKELSIEDKRKLIILYKEIFKKDKEKFFNKLNETFRRKGISEEKTPEQKQYDKLIGFFQTQGINNPSNTTIEAFRHQQIFANFDNFYHAVGQFTLNMEKQAQYNYYMSQQKQNFINIAQQDKLIKQNEEIIRLLKIIADK
;
A
#
# COMPACT_ATOMS: atom_id res chain seq x y z
N MET A 1 4.97 3.32 20.59
CA MET A 1 3.97 2.58 19.79
C MET A 1 3.12 1.79 20.75
N GLU A 2 1.83 2.08 20.84
CA GLU A 2 0.93 1.26 21.64
C GLU A 2 0.79 -0.13 21.01
N GLN A 3 0.82 -1.17 21.83
CA GLN A 3 0.66 -2.56 21.41
C GLN A 3 -0.42 -3.23 22.25
N LEU A 4 -1.02 -4.28 21.71
CA LEU A 4 -1.95 -5.13 22.46
C LEU A 4 -1.18 -5.91 23.53
N GLY A 5 -1.76 -5.99 24.73
CA GLY A 5 -1.21 -6.81 25.81
C GLY A 5 -1.38 -8.30 25.50
N PHE A 6 -0.60 -9.17 26.16
CA PHE A 6 -0.58 -10.61 25.90
C PHE A 6 -1.97 -11.28 25.85
N ARG A 7 -2.85 -10.95 26.81
CA ARG A 7 -4.23 -11.48 26.86
C ARG A 7 -5.12 -10.94 25.74
N GLU A 8 -4.85 -9.72 25.28
CA GLU A 8 -5.56 -9.09 24.16
C GLU A 8 -5.15 -9.77 22.85
N THR A 9 -3.85 -10.02 22.65
CA THR A 9 -3.30 -10.73 21.48
C THR A 9 -3.84 -12.16 21.36
N MET A 10 -3.94 -12.88 22.48
CA MET A 10 -4.60 -14.21 22.52
C MET A 10 -6.06 -14.14 22.07
N THR A 11 -6.78 -13.10 22.50
CA THR A 11 -8.19 -12.93 22.11
C THR A 11 -8.32 -12.50 20.66
N GLU A 12 -7.41 -11.63 20.18
CA GLU A 12 -7.30 -11.24 18.78
C GLU A 12 -7.09 -12.48 17.89
N GLY A 13 -6.26 -13.43 18.30
CA GLY A 13 -6.10 -14.70 17.58
C GLY A 13 -7.41 -15.48 17.41
N ASN A 14 -8.22 -15.56 18.47
CA ASN A 14 -9.52 -16.21 18.42
C ASN A 14 -10.53 -15.47 17.52
N ILE A 15 -10.52 -14.13 17.57
CA ILE A 15 -11.33 -13.30 16.67
C ILE A 15 -10.91 -13.57 15.23
N LEU A 16 -9.61 -13.46 14.94
CA LEU A 16 -9.07 -13.70 13.60
C LEU A 16 -9.41 -15.11 13.11
N ALA A 17 -9.47 -16.13 13.97
CA ALA A 17 -9.86 -17.47 13.54
C ALA A 17 -11.28 -17.53 12.94
N VAL A 18 -12.21 -16.72 13.48
CA VAL A 18 -13.62 -16.71 13.05
C VAL A 18 -13.93 -15.68 11.95
N LEU A 19 -13.01 -14.74 11.69
CA LEU A 19 -13.16 -13.76 10.62
C LEU A 19 -12.90 -14.38 9.23
N ASP A 20 -13.67 -13.94 8.24
CA ASP A 20 -13.40 -14.25 6.85
C ASP A 20 -12.13 -13.52 6.33
N LYS A 21 -11.71 -13.83 5.09
CA LYS A 21 -10.50 -13.26 4.49
C LYS A 21 -10.58 -11.73 4.33
N ARG A 22 -11.77 -11.18 4.07
CA ARG A 22 -12.01 -9.74 3.92
C ARG A 22 -11.95 -9.06 5.28
N GLN A 23 -12.69 -9.56 6.25
CA GLN A 23 -12.72 -9.05 7.63
C GLN A 23 -11.34 -9.10 8.28
N LYS A 24 -10.53 -10.13 8.03
CA LYS A 24 -9.13 -10.21 8.48
C LYS A 24 -8.28 -9.06 7.95
N ARG A 25 -8.50 -8.63 6.70
CA ARG A 25 -7.77 -7.49 6.11
C ARG A 25 -8.23 -6.18 6.74
N GLN A 26 -9.55 -5.97 6.83
CA GLN A 26 -10.13 -4.80 7.48
C GLN A 26 -9.69 -4.67 8.95
N TRP A 27 -9.57 -5.79 9.65
CA TRP A 27 -9.05 -5.84 11.02
C TRP A 27 -7.61 -5.32 11.15
N LYS A 28 -6.75 -5.55 10.15
CA LYS A 28 -5.36 -5.06 10.18
C LYS A 28 -5.26 -3.54 10.07
N GLU A 29 -6.26 -2.90 9.46
CA GLU A 29 -6.32 -1.45 9.27
C GLU A 29 -6.86 -0.70 10.50
N LEU A 30 -7.42 -1.43 11.48
CA LEU A 30 -7.91 -0.84 12.72
C LEU A 30 -6.78 -0.34 13.63
N SER A 31 -7.05 0.79 14.29
CA SER A 31 -6.22 1.27 15.40
C SER A 31 -6.22 0.29 16.58
N ILE A 32 -5.18 0.35 17.42
CA ILE A 32 -5.08 -0.48 18.64
C ILE A 32 -6.28 -0.25 19.56
N GLU A 33 -6.74 1.00 19.72
CA GLU A 33 -7.91 1.32 20.55
C GLU A 33 -9.20 0.69 20.02
N ASP A 34 -9.42 0.73 18.71
CA ASP A 34 -10.62 0.13 18.11
C ASP A 34 -10.57 -1.40 18.24
N LYS A 35 -9.39 -2.01 18.07
CA LYS A 35 -9.18 -3.44 18.34
C LYS A 35 -9.50 -3.80 19.78
N ARG A 36 -9.05 -3.01 20.77
CA ARG A 36 -9.35 -3.25 22.19
C ARG A 36 -10.86 -3.21 22.46
N LYS A 37 -11.58 -2.23 21.91
CA LYS A 37 -13.06 -2.15 22.03
C LYS A 37 -13.73 -3.39 21.45
N LEU A 38 -13.28 -3.86 20.29
CA LEU A 38 -13.82 -5.08 19.66
C LEU A 38 -13.43 -6.35 20.43
N ILE A 39 -12.26 -6.41 21.04
CA ILE A 39 -11.83 -7.52 21.92
C ILE A 39 -12.72 -7.61 23.16
N ILE A 40 -13.06 -6.48 23.77
CA ILE A 40 -13.99 -6.43 24.91
C ILE A 40 -15.37 -6.93 24.47
N LEU A 41 -15.90 -6.38 23.37
CA LEU A 41 -17.18 -6.82 22.81
C LEU A 41 -17.17 -8.33 22.50
N TYR A 42 -16.09 -8.85 21.92
CA TYR A 42 -15.98 -10.28 21.65
C TYR A 42 -16.09 -11.11 22.93
N LYS A 43 -15.44 -10.71 24.03
CA LYS A 43 -15.53 -11.42 25.32
C LYS A 43 -16.93 -11.36 25.93
N GLU A 44 -17.61 -10.23 25.82
CA GLU A 44 -18.91 -9.99 26.46
C GLU A 44 -20.08 -10.64 25.72
N ILE A 45 -20.11 -10.52 24.39
CA ILE A 45 -21.30 -10.85 23.60
C ILE A 45 -21.10 -12.02 22.64
N PHE A 46 -19.88 -12.34 22.18
CA PHE A 46 -19.71 -13.35 21.11
C PHE A 46 -20.23 -14.75 21.49
N LYS A 47 -20.06 -15.16 22.76
CA LYS A 47 -20.57 -16.45 23.24
C LYS A 47 -22.09 -16.52 23.34
N LYS A 48 -22.76 -15.37 23.49
CA LYS A 48 -24.21 -15.25 23.68
C LYS A 48 -24.94 -14.95 22.37
N ASP A 49 -24.35 -14.11 21.54
CA ASP A 49 -24.94 -13.57 20.32
C ASP A 49 -23.83 -13.20 19.32
N LYS A 50 -23.48 -14.19 18.48
CA LYS A 50 -22.42 -14.05 17.46
C LYS A 50 -22.80 -13.03 16.39
N GLU A 51 -24.06 -13.01 15.98
CA GLU A 51 -24.55 -12.16 14.90
C GLU A 51 -24.45 -10.69 15.30
N LYS A 52 -24.82 -10.37 16.55
CA LYS A 52 -24.63 -9.02 17.11
C LYS A 52 -23.18 -8.58 17.16
N PHE A 53 -22.23 -9.48 17.41
CA PHE A 53 -20.81 -9.14 17.32
C PHE A 53 -20.41 -8.77 15.88
N PHE A 54 -20.78 -9.60 14.90
CA PHE A 54 -20.44 -9.34 13.49
C PHE A 54 -21.09 -8.05 12.95
N ASN A 55 -22.33 -7.76 13.35
CA ASN A 55 -23.00 -6.51 12.99
C ASN A 55 -22.22 -5.30 13.52
N LYS A 56 -21.77 -5.35 14.78
CA LYS A 56 -21.01 -4.27 15.40
C LYS A 56 -19.59 -4.13 14.85
N LEU A 57 -18.98 -5.25 14.47
CA LEU A 57 -17.69 -5.30 13.76
C LEU A 57 -17.79 -4.61 12.40
N ASN A 58 -18.77 -5.00 11.58
CA ASN A 58 -19.00 -4.42 10.25
C ASN A 58 -19.38 -2.94 10.34
N GLU A 59 -20.17 -2.56 11.34
CA GLU A 59 -20.47 -1.15 11.62
C GLU A 59 -19.21 -0.35 11.97
N THR A 60 -18.30 -0.93 12.76
CA THR A 60 -17.02 -0.30 13.11
C THR A 60 -16.16 -0.08 11.86
N PHE A 61 -16.08 -1.08 10.96
CA PHE A 61 -15.39 -0.92 9.68
C PHE A 61 -16.00 0.21 8.84
N ARG A 62 -17.34 0.25 8.72
CA ARG A 62 -18.04 1.29 7.96
C ARG A 62 -17.81 2.69 8.54
N ARG A 63 -17.95 2.85 9.86
CA ARG A 63 -17.73 4.14 10.55
C ARG A 63 -16.30 4.65 10.39
N LYS A 64 -15.32 3.74 10.31
CA LYS A 64 -13.90 4.08 10.12
C LYS A 64 -13.51 4.28 8.66
N GLY A 65 -14.45 4.20 7.72
CA GLY A 65 -14.16 4.30 6.30
C GLY A 65 -13.29 3.16 5.77
N ILE A 66 -13.21 2.05 6.50
CA ILE A 66 -12.50 0.82 6.09
C ILE A 66 -13.41 0.11 5.10
N SER A 67 -13.48 0.65 3.88
CA SER A 67 -14.41 0.19 2.85
C SER A 67 -14.01 -1.14 2.24
N GLU A 68 -14.99 -1.71 1.54
CA GLU A 68 -14.99 -2.98 0.83
C GLU A 68 -13.78 -3.24 -0.05
N GLU A 69 -13.48 -4.53 -0.24
CA GLU A 69 -12.35 -5.05 -1.02
C GLU A 69 -11.88 -4.07 -2.09
N LYS A 70 -10.66 -3.53 -1.91
CA LYS A 70 -10.01 -2.71 -2.93
C LYS A 70 -10.15 -3.41 -4.28
N THR A 71 -10.69 -2.70 -5.27
CA THR A 71 -10.84 -3.25 -6.61
C THR A 71 -9.47 -3.70 -7.15
N PRO A 72 -9.42 -4.61 -8.12
CA PRO A 72 -8.16 -4.97 -8.78
C PRO A 72 -7.38 -3.73 -9.24
N GLU A 73 -8.05 -2.69 -9.73
CA GLU A 73 -7.39 -1.43 -10.14
C GLU A 73 -6.80 -0.69 -8.95
N GLN A 74 -7.52 -0.57 -7.83
CA GLN A 74 -7.03 0.10 -6.62
C GLN A 74 -5.82 -0.63 -6.02
N LYS A 75 -5.83 -1.97 -6.03
CA LYS A 75 -4.68 -2.77 -5.58
C LYS A 75 -3.46 -2.56 -6.46
N GLN A 76 -3.65 -2.51 -7.78
CA GLN A 76 -2.56 -2.23 -8.72
C GLN A 76 -2.01 -0.82 -8.51
N TYR A 77 -2.90 0.16 -8.34
CA TYR A 77 -2.55 1.53 -8.04
C TYR A 77 -1.72 1.63 -6.75
N ASP A 78 -2.18 1.04 -5.65
CA ASP A 78 -1.44 1.05 -4.38
C ASP A 78 -0.07 0.38 -4.48
N LYS A 79 0.03 -0.73 -5.22
CA LYS A 79 1.32 -1.41 -5.48
C LYS A 79 2.25 -0.49 -6.27
N LEU A 80 1.72 0.24 -7.25
CA LEU A 80 2.46 1.20 -8.05
C LEU A 80 2.96 2.39 -7.22
N ILE A 81 2.10 2.94 -6.35
CA ILE A 81 2.50 4.00 -5.41
C ILE A 81 3.59 3.52 -4.45
N GLY A 82 3.41 2.35 -3.85
CA GLY A 82 4.40 1.78 -2.93
C GLY A 82 5.77 1.59 -3.58
N PHE A 83 5.81 1.19 -4.85
CA PHE A 83 7.06 1.09 -5.60
C PHE A 83 7.73 2.43 -5.82
N PHE A 84 6.99 3.44 -6.30
CA PHE A 84 7.55 4.77 -6.50
C PHE A 84 8.17 5.32 -5.21
N GLN A 85 7.53 5.08 -4.06
CA GLN A 85 8.09 5.44 -2.77
C GLN A 85 9.43 4.75 -2.48
N THR A 86 9.58 3.46 -2.83
CA THR A 86 10.90 2.78 -2.68
C THR A 86 11.97 3.33 -3.60
N GLN A 87 11.59 3.96 -4.72
CA GLN A 87 12.49 4.65 -5.64
C GLN A 87 12.70 6.14 -5.31
N GLY A 88 12.18 6.63 -4.17
CA GLY A 88 12.33 8.02 -3.74
C GLY A 88 11.34 9.00 -4.37
N ILE A 89 10.34 8.51 -5.11
CA ILE A 89 9.29 9.31 -5.75
C ILE A 89 8.06 9.31 -4.83
N ASN A 90 8.00 10.31 -3.95
CA ASN A 90 6.87 10.47 -3.04
C ASN A 90 5.70 11.19 -3.74
N ASN A 91 4.50 10.63 -3.59
CA ASN A 91 3.26 11.18 -4.18
C ASN A 91 3.37 11.46 -5.68
N PRO A 92 3.68 10.47 -6.54
CA PRO A 92 3.88 10.67 -7.98
C PRO A 92 2.68 11.38 -8.63
N SER A 93 2.93 12.23 -9.62
CA SER A 93 1.88 12.89 -10.41
C SER A 93 1.08 11.85 -11.21
N ASN A 94 -0.15 12.23 -11.61
CA ASN A 94 -1.00 11.36 -12.42
C ASN A 94 -0.34 10.98 -13.75
N THR A 95 0.42 11.90 -14.36
CA THR A 95 1.19 11.63 -15.58
C THR A 95 2.23 10.53 -15.36
N THR A 96 2.97 10.59 -14.25
CA THR A 96 3.96 9.56 -13.88
C THR A 96 3.31 8.22 -13.58
N ILE A 97 2.16 8.22 -12.89
CA ILE A 97 1.39 7.01 -12.57
C ILE A 97 0.90 6.33 -13.85
N GLU A 98 0.25 7.07 -14.75
CA GLU A 98 -0.31 6.54 -16.00
C GLU A 98 0.77 6.01 -16.94
N ALA A 99 1.93 6.69 -17.01
CA ALA A 99 3.07 6.21 -17.79
C ALA A 99 3.53 4.80 -17.37
N PHE A 100 3.50 4.50 -16.07
CA PHE A 100 3.92 3.21 -15.53
C PHE A 100 2.81 2.15 -15.50
N ARG A 101 1.55 2.58 -15.35
CA ARG A 101 0.38 1.70 -15.26
C ARG A 101 0.29 0.72 -16.44
N HIS A 102 0.66 1.17 -17.64
CA HIS A 102 0.57 0.37 -18.86
C HIS A 102 1.81 -0.46 -19.18
N GLN A 103 2.95 -0.24 -18.51
CA GLN A 103 4.25 -0.75 -18.97
C GLN A 103 4.70 -2.07 -18.31
N GLN A 104 3.88 -2.74 -17.51
CA GLN A 104 4.22 -3.98 -16.77
C GLN A 104 5.59 -3.95 -16.05
N ILE A 105 6.08 -2.76 -15.70
CA ILE A 105 7.46 -2.54 -15.23
C ILE A 105 7.77 -3.41 -14.00
N PHE A 106 6.77 -3.65 -13.15
CA PHE A 106 6.86 -4.54 -12.01
C PHE A 106 7.29 -5.96 -12.32
N ALA A 107 6.61 -6.60 -13.27
CA ALA A 107 6.87 -7.99 -13.59
C ALA A 107 8.28 -8.12 -14.19
N ASN A 108 8.67 -7.17 -15.03
CA ASN A 108 9.99 -7.17 -15.65
C ASN A 108 11.11 -6.84 -14.64
N PHE A 109 10.87 -5.95 -13.69
CA PHE A 109 11.82 -5.61 -12.64
C PHE A 109 12.03 -6.78 -11.68
N ASP A 110 10.96 -7.41 -11.22
CA ASP A 110 10.99 -8.57 -10.33
C ASP A 110 11.65 -9.78 -11.02
N ASN A 111 11.29 -10.05 -12.27
CA ASN A 111 11.91 -11.09 -13.08
C ASN A 111 13.41 -10.83 -13.33
N PHE A 112 13.82 -9.58 -13.55
CA PHE A 112 15.23 -9.23 -13.70
C PHE A 112 16.03 -9.50 -12.42
N TYR A 113 15.51 -9.06 -11.27
CA TYR A 113 16.14 -9.31 -9.97
C TYR A 113 16.24 -10.81 -9.66
N HIS A 114 15.16 -11.56 -9.92
CA HIS A 114 15.12 -13.00 -9.65
C HIS A 114 16.00 -13.83 -10.61
N ALA A 115 15.96 -13.55 -11.92
CA ALA A 115 16.74 -14.29 -12.91
C ALA A 115 18.25 -14.07 -12.74
N VAL A 116 18.67 -12.87 -12.33
CA VAL A 116 20.09 -12.53 -12.22
C VAL A 116 20.66 -12.86 -10.84
N GLY A 117 19.86 -12.81 -9.78
CA GLY A 117 20.23 -13.27 -8.44
C GLY A 117 20.57 -14.77 -8.36
N GLN A 118 20.19 -15.57 -9.35
CA GLN A 118 20.57 -16.99 -9.47
C GLN A 118 21.98 -17.19 -10.08
N PHE A 119 22.59 -16.17 -10.68
CA PHE A 119 23.90 -16.27 -11.36
C PHE A 119 25.08 -15.69 -10.55
N THR A 120 25.01 -15.78 -9.22
CA THR A 120 25.93 -15.14 -8.27
C THR A 120 27.40 -15.57 -8.35
N LEU A 121 27.79 -16.58 -9.16
CA LEU A 121 29.18 -17.05 -9.25
C LEU A 121 29.94 -16.57 -10.50
N ASN A 122 29.29 -15.88 -11.45
CA ASN A 122 29.95 -15.38 -12.66
C ASN A 122 30.20 -13.86 -12.57
N MET A 123 31.47 -13.47 -12.54
CA MET A 123 31.90 -12.07 -12.39
C MET A 123 31.43 -11.15 -13.53
N GLU A 124 31.40 -11.65 -14.77
CA GLU A 124 30.89 -10.90 -15.92
C GLU A 124 29.38 -10.63 -15.78
N LYS A 125 28.62 -11.65 -15.36
CA LYS A 125 27.18 -11.50 -15.09
C LYS A 125 26.90 -10.55 -13.93
N GLN A 126 27.73 -10.55 -12.88
CA GLN A 126 27.64 -9.57 -11.79
C GLN A 126 27.92 -8.14 -12.27
N ALA A 127 28.91 -7.94 -13.16
CA ALA A 127 29.21 -6.63 -13.72
C ALA A 127 28.07 -6.11 -14.60
N GLN A 128 27.51 -6.96 -15.47
CA GLN A 128 26.33 -6.63 -16.27
C GLN A 128 25.13 -6.29 -15.38
N TYR A 129 24.90 -7.04 -14.31
CA TYR A 129 23.86 -6.73 -13.31
C TYR A 129 24.05 -5.33 -12.70
N ASN A 130 25.25 -5.03 -12.18
CA ASN A 130 25.55 -3.75 -11.57
C ASN A 130 25.37 -2.59 -12.55
N TYR A 131 25.71 -2.80 -13.82
CA TYR A 131 25.50 -1.83 -14.88
C TYR A 131 24.02 -1.54 -15.11
N TYR A 132 23.19 -2.58 -15.36
CA TYR A 132 21.75 -2.41 -15.55
C TYR A 132 21.06 -1.81 -14.33
N MET A 133 21.46 -2.25 -13.12
CA MET A 133 20.96 -1.67 -11.89
C MET A 133 21.30 -0.19 -11.74
N SER A 134 22.52 0.20 -12.12
CA SER A 134 22.95 1.59 -12.09
C SER A 134 22.15 2.43 -13.10
N GLN A 135 21.93 1.92 -14.31
CA GLN A 135 21.08 2.58 -15.31
C GLN A 135 19.64 2.73 -14.83
N GLN A 136 19.04 1.67 -14.25
CA GLN A 136 17.68 1.74 -13.72
C GLN A 136 17.58 2.79 -12.62
N LYS A 137 18.53 2.83 -11.68
CA LYS A 137 18.58 3.86 -10.64
C LYS A 137 18.68 5.26 -11.23
N GLN A 138 19.55 5.46 -12.23
CA GLN A 138 19.66 6.75 -12.92
C GLN A 138 18.34 7.15 -13.60
N ASN A 139 17.65 6.20 -14.24
CA ASN A 139 16.35 6.45 -14.84
C ASN A 139 15.31 6.87 -13.80
N PHE A 140 15.25 6.21 -12.64
CA PHE A 140 14.34 6.60 -11.57
C PHE A 140 14.67 7.97 -10.97
N ILE A 141 15.95 8.34 -10.86
CA ILE A 141 16.35 9.70 -10.47
C ILE A 141 15.82 10.72 -11.47
N ASN A 142 15.96 10.47 -12.78
CA ASN A 142 15.44 11.35 -13.82
C ASN A 142 13.91 11.46 -13.77
N ILE A 143 13.20 10.34 -13.58
CA ILE A 143 11.75 10.32 -13.42
C ILE A 143 11.34 11.14 -12.19
N ALA A 144 12.04 11.02 -11.06
CA ALA A 144 11.76 11.79 -9.86
C ALA A 144 11.90 13.30 -10.09
N GLN A 145 12.95 13.71 -10.82
CA GLN A 145 13.17 15.11 -11.17
C GLN A 145 12.07 15.62 -12.12
N GLN A 146 11.72 14.85 -13.15
CA GLN A 146 10.66 15.20 -14.10
C GLN A 146 9.29 15.28 -13.41
N ASP A 147 8.97 14.35 -12.51
CA ASP A 147 7.74 14.35 -11.73
C ASP A 147 7.60 15.62 -10.88
N LYS A 148 8.71 16.08 -10.29
CA LYS A 148 8.74 17.35 -9.55
C LYS A 148 8.47 18.55 -10.47
N LEU A 149 9.07 18.58 -11.67
CA LEU A 149 8.83 19.64 -12.66
C LEU A 149 7.36 19.65 -13.13
N ILE A 150 6.77 18.48 -13.38
CA ILE A 150 5.35 18.35 -13.74
C ILE A 150 4.47 18.98 -12.66
N LYS A 151 4.68 18.62 -11.38
CA LYS A 151 3.91 19.18 -10.26
C LYS A 151 4.05 20.70 -10.14
N GLN A 152 5.27 21.22 -10.31
CA GLN A 152 5.52 22.66 -10.30
C GLN A 152 4.75 23.35 -11.43
N ASN A 153 4.72 22.76 -12.64
CA ASN A 153 3.97 23.29 -13.76
C ASN A 153 2.45 23.25 -13.54
N GLU A 154 1.92 22.15 -12.97
CA GLU A 154 0.50 22.04 -12.60
C GLU A 154 0.09 23.13 -11.61
N GLU A 155 0.94 23.40 -10.61
CA GLU A 155 0.73 24.47 -9.64
C GLU A 155 0.75 25.86 -10.30
N ILE A 156 1.74 26.13 -11.17
CA ILE A 156 1.81 27.39 -11.93
C ILE A 156 0.55 27.59 -12.78
N ILE A 157 0.13 26.57 -13.53
CA ILE A 157 -1.09 26.64 -14.37
C ILE A 157 -2.32 26.93 -13.50
N ARG A 158 -2.44 26.28 -12.33
CA ARG A 158 -3.54 26.54 -11.40
C ARG A 158 -3.55 27.99 -10.94
N LEU A 159 -2.40 28.54 -10.57
CA LEU A 159 -2.28 29.94 -10.15
C LEU A 159 -2.61 30.91 -11.29
N LEU A 160 -2.16 30.64 -12.51
CA LEU A 160 -2.47 31.45 -13.69
C LEU A 160 -3.97 31.47 -13.98
N LYS A 161 -4.67 30.33 -13.84
CA LYS A 161 -6.14 30.28 -13.99
C LYS A 161 -6.85 31.17 -12.96
N ILE A 162 -6.44 31.09 -11.69
CA ILE A 162 -6.99 31.93 -10.62
C ILE A 162 -6.78 33.42 -10.90
N ILE A 163 -5.65 33.79 -11.52
CA ILE A 163 -5.36 35.18 -11.90
C ILE A 163 -6.18 35.61 -13.12
N ALA A 164 -6.36 34.73 -14.11
CA ALA A 164 -7.12 35.01 -15.32
C ALA A 164 -8.65 35.09 -15.08
N ASP A 165 -9.15 34.39 -14.07
CA ASP A 165 -10.56 34.40 -13.65
C ASP A 165 -10.90 35.57 -12.69
N LYS A 166 -9.93 36.46 -12.41
CA LYS A 166 -10.13 37.74 -11.69
C LYS A 166 -10.30 38.89 -12.65
#